data_AF-R6NM16-F1
#
_entry.id   AF-R6NM16-F1
#
_cell.length_a   1.000
_cell.length_b   1.000
_cell.length_c   1.000
_cell.angle_alpha   90.00
_cell.angle_beta   90.00
_cell.angle_gamma   90.00
#
_symmetry.space_group_name_H-M   'P 1'
#
loop_
_entity.id
_entity.type
_entity.pdbx_description
1 polymer ?
#
loop_
_entity_poly.entity_id
_entity_poly.type
_entity_poly.pdbx_seq_one_letter_code
_entity_poly.pdbx_strand_id
1 'polypeptide(L)' 'MNQTQIAKILNMSQTGYSKYETGENDLPTAVLIKLARFYDTSIDYILGETNDPRRYPD' A
#
# COMPACT_ATOMS: atom_id res chain seq x y z
N MET A 1 2.06 -4.10 13.16
CA MET A 1 1.60 -4.82 11.95
C MET A 1 2.83 -5.25 11.18
N ASN A 2 2.93 -6.48 10.69
CA ASN A 2 4.11 -6.97 9.96
C ASN A 2 3.78 -7.30 8.50
N GLN A 3 4.82 -7.43 7.65
CA GLN A 3 4.68 -7.74 6.21
C GLN A 3 3.81 -8.97 5.93
N THR A 4 3.87 -10.01 6.78
CA THR A 4 3.08 -11.24 6.60
C THR A 4 1.59 -10.98 6.79
N GLN A 5 1.22 -10.12 7.75
CA GLN A 5 -0.18 -9.74 7.98
C GLN A 5 -0.72 -8.92 6.80
N ILE A 6 0.06 -7.98 6.29
CA ILE A 6 -0.34 -7.14 5.14
C ILE A 6 -0.47 -8.00 3.88
N ALA A 7 0.49 -8.90 3.63
CA ALA A 7 0.42 -9.83 2.51
C ALA A 7 -0.85 -10.72 2.56
N LYS A 8 -1.26 -11.19 3.75
CA LYS A 8 -2.53 -11.92 3.93
C LYS A 8 -3.75 -11.06 3.60
N ILE A 9 -3.79 -9.80 4.07
CA ILE A 9 -4.88 -8.85 3.76
C ILE A 9 -4.97 -8.61 2.25
N LEU A 10 -3.82 -8.50 1.58
CA LEU A 10 -3.72 -8.29 0.14
C LEU A 10 -3.90 -9.57 -0.69
N ASN A 11 -4.04 -10.72 -0.04
CA ASN A 11 -4.12 -12.05 -0.65
C ASN A 11 -2.91 -12.36 -1.57
N MET A 12 -1.71 -12.15 -1.05
CA MET A 12 -0.44 -12.40 -1.75
C MET A 12 0.61 -13.02 -0.82
N SER A 13 1.74 -13.44 -1.39
CA SER A 13 2.88 -13.94 -0.59
C SER A 13 3.63 -12.78 0.08
N GLN A 14 4.24 -13.05 1.24
CA GLN A 14 5.10 -12.08 1.93
C GLN A 14 6.24 -11.60 1.03
N THR A 15 6.88 -12.50 0.29
CA THR A 15 7.95 -12.17 -0.66
C THR A 15 7.44 -11.26 -1.77
N GLY A 16 6.23 -11.51 -2.29
CA GLY A 16 5.60 -10.64 -3.29
C GLY A 16 5.36 -9.23 -2.75
N TYR A 17 4.88 -9.11 -1.51
CA TYR A 17 4.70 -7.83 -0.85
C TYR A 17 6.03 -7.09 -0.62
N SER A 18 7.06 -7.81 -0.15
CA SER A 18 8.39 -7.21 0.10
C SER A 18 9.00 -6.60 -1.15
N LYS A 19 8.77 -7.18 -2.34
CA LYS A 19 9.26 -6.64 -3.62
C LYS A 19 8.66 -5.27 -3.97
N TYR A 20 7.43 -5.00 -3.50
CA TYR A 20 6.81 -3.69 -3.67
C TYR A 20 7.41 -2.66 -2.71
N GLU A 21 7.66 -3.05 -1.45
CA GLU A 21 8.28 -2.14 -0.46
C GLU A 21 9.72 -1.76 -0.84
N THR A 22 10.46 -2.67 -1.49
CA THR A 22 11.84 -2.41 -1.94
C THR A 22 11.94 -1.73 -3.30
N GLY A 23 10.81 -1.52 -3.99
CA GLY A 23 10.78 -0.96 -5.35
C GLY A 23 11.35 -1.89 -6.44
N GLU A 24 11.49 -3.20 -6.15
CA GLU A 24 11.91 -4.18 -7.17
C GLU A 24 10.81 -4.41 -8.21
N ASN A 25 9.55 -4.28 -7.80
CA ASN A 25 8.38 -4.29 -8.69
C ASN A 25 7.53 -3.04 -8.46
N ASP A 26 6.93 -2.52 -9.54
CA ASP A 26 5.87 -1.52 -9.42
C ASP A 26 4.69 -2.05 -8.60
N LEU A 27 4.16 -1.19 -7.74
CA LEU A 27 2.99 -1.49 -6.93
C LEU A 27 1.73 -1.50 -7.82
N PRO A 28 1.02 -2.64 -7.97
CA PRO A 28 -0.18 -2.68 -8.79
C PRO A 28 -1.24 -1.72 -8.24
N THR A 29 -1.93 -0.98 -9.11
CA THR A 29 -2.93 0.03 -8.72
C THR A 29 -4.01 -0.55 -7.79
N ALA A 30 -4.44 -1.79 -8.01
CA ALA A 30 -5.41 -2.47 -7.15
C ALA A 30 -4.90 -2.70 -5.72
N VAL A 31 -3.59 -2.95 -5.55
CA VAL A 31 -2.95 -3.09 -4.24
C VAL A 31 -2.86 -1.73 -3.56
N LEU A 32 -2.44 -0.71 -4.30
CA LEU A 32 -2.36 0.67 -3.81
C LEU A 32 -3.72 1.18 -3.30
N ILE A 33 -4.81 0.93 -4.03
CA ILE A 33 -6.17 1.26 -3.58
C ILE A 33 -6.54 0.51 -2.29
N LYS A 34 -6.20 -0.78 -2.18
CA LYS A 34 -6.47 -1.57 -0.97
C LYS A 34 -5.68 -1.04 0.22
N LEU A 35 -4.41 -0.70 0.05
CA LEU A 35 -3.56 -0.12 1.08
C LEU A 35 -4.11 1.23 1.56
N ALA A 36 -4.48 2.11 0.62
CA ALA A 36 -5.09 3.41 0.92
C ALA A 36 -6.39 3.27 1.72
N ARG A 37 -7.24 2.28 1.41
CA ARG A 37 -8.46 2.01 2.17
C ARG A 37 -8.18 1.37 3.53
N PHE A 38 -7.19 0.49 3.60
CA PHE A 38 -6.86 -0.25 4.80
C PHE A 38 -6.20 0.65 5.86
N TYR A 39 -5.31 1.54 5.45
CA TYR A 39 -4.67 2.52 6.34
C TYR A 39 -5.48 3.80 6.54
N ASP A 40 -6.59 3.94 5.83
CA ASP A 40 -7.39 5.17 5.76
C ASP A 40 -6.55 6.41 5.40
N THR A 41 -5.71 6.26 4.36
CA THR A 41 -4.81 7.30 3.88
C THR A 41 -4.95 7.58 2.38
N SER A 42 -4.47 8.75 1.93
CA SER A 42 -4.37 9.09 0.51
C SER A 42 -3.35 8.21 -0.22
N ILE A 43 -3.57 8.03 -1.52
CA ILE A 43 -2.60 7.36 -2.40
C ILE A 43 -1.30 8.17 -2.47
N ASP A 44 -1.40 9.49 -2.57
CA ASP A 44 -0.26 10.40 -2.63
C ASP A 44 0.65 10.25 -1.42
N TYR A 45 0.08 10.04 -0.23
CA TYR A 45 0.86 9.78 0.98
C TYR A 45 1.60 8.44 0.93
N ILE A 46 0.96 7.40 0.39
CA ILE A 46 1.59 6.09 0.22
C ILE A 46 2.73 6.15 -0.80
N LEU A 47 2.58 6.97 -1.85
CA LEU A 47 3.60 7.16 -2.88
C LEU A 47 4.72 8.14 -2.47
N GLY A 48 4.53 8.89 -1.38
CA GLY A 48 5.50 9.89 -0.93
C GLY A 48 5.44 11.22 -1.67
N GLU A 49 4.37 11.47 -2.43
CA GLU A 49 4.14 12.73 -3.16
C GLU A 49 3.59 13.83 -2.24
N THR A 50 3.14 13.47 -1.03
CA THR A 50 2.68 14.41 -0.01
C THR A 50 2.98 13.91 1.41
N ASN A 51 3.09 14.85 2.35
CA ASN A 51 3.13 14.55 3.78
C ASN A 51 1.75 14.52 4.43
N ASP A 52 0.68 14.86 3.69
CA ASP A 52 -0.70 14.83 4.18
C ASP A 52 -1.32 13.44 3.99
N PRO A 53 -1.55 12.67 5.08
CA PRO A 53 -2.10 11.33 4.97
C PRO A 53 -3.60 11.33 4.65
N ARG A 54 -4.31 12.44 4.76
CA ARG A 54 -5.78 12.46 4.70
C ARG A 54 -6.27 12.07 3.31
N ARG A 55 -7.26 11.17 3.27
CA ARG A 55 -7.99 10.86 2.03
C ARG A 55 -8.73 12.10 1.52
N TYR A 56 -8.83 12.21 0.20
CA TYR A 56 -9.69 13.21 -0.42
C TYR A 56 -11.15 12.92 -0.06
N PRO A 57 -11.96 13.96 0.24
CA PRO A 57 -13.39 13.79 0.32
C PRO A 57 -13.94 13.31 -1.03
N ASP A 58 -14.96 12.46 -0.99
CA ASP A 58 -15.73 12.05 -2.17
C ASP A 58 -16.48 13.24 -2.81
#